data_AF-A0A418US61-F1
#
_entry.id   AF-A0A418US61-F1
#
_cell.length_a   1.000
_cell.length_b   1.000
_cell.length_c   1.000
_cell.angle_alpha   90.00
_cell.angle_beta   90.00
_cell.angle_gamma   90.00
#
_symmetry.space_group_name_H-M   'P 1'
#
loop_
_entity.id
_entity.type
_entity.pdbx_description
1 polymer ?
#
loop_
_entity_poly.entity_id
_entity_poly.type
_entity_poly.pdbx_seq_one_letter_code
_entity_poly.pdbx_strand_id
1 'polypeptide(L)' 'MDAKIAAHPLGSERVCEAHRLIEEYGHDRGRVSSGLAQRGLPSLRELGSLQVRHTLSWWWLHRRRNRLAWRLARLRR' A
#
# COMPACT_ATOMS: atom_id res chain seq x y z
N MET A 1 15.79 4.98 -2.19
CA MET A 1 14.46 5.11 -1.54
C MET A 1 13.54 4.02 -2.08
N ASP A 2 13.63 3.74 -3.37
CA ASP A 2 12.78 2.77 -4.06
C ASP A 2 12.92 1.36 -3.53
N ALA A 3 14.13 0.89 -3.20
CA ALA A 3 14.33 -0.40 -2.53
C ALA A 3 13.61 -0.49 -1.16
N LYS A 4 13.55 0.61 -0.39
CA LYS A 4 12.84 0.66 0.90
C LYS A 4 11.32 0.72 0.72
N ILE A 5 10.86 1.31 -0.38
CA ILE A 5 9.44 1.35 -0.76
C ILE A 5 9.01 -0.05 -1.21
N ALA A 6 9.80 -0.72 -2.05
CA ALA A 6 9.53 -2.07 -2.52
C ALA A 6 9.48 -3.11 -1.37
N ALA A 7 10.36 -2.96 -0.38
CA ALA A 7 10.40 -3.85 0.79
C ALA A 7 9.37 -3.52 1.89
N HIS A 8 8.59 -2.45 1.73
CA HIS A 8 7.67 -2.01 2.78
C HIS A 8 6.40 -2.89 2.81
N PRO A 9 5.83 -3.18 4.00
CA PRO A 9 4.63 -4.02 4.10
C PRO A 9 3.45 -3.55 3.24
N LEU A 10 3.19 -2.23 3.20
CA LEU A 10 2.13 -1.63 2.38
C LEU A 10 2.40 -1.69 0.86
N GLY A 11 3.64 -1.95 0.43
CA GLY A 11 4.00 -2.13 -0.97
C GLY A 11 4.02 -3.60 -1.40
N SER A 12 3.69 -4.54 -0.51
CA SER A 12 3.68 -5.97 -0.84
C SER A 12 2.56 -6.32 -1.81
N GLU A 13 2.84 -7.26 -2.71
CA GLU A 13 1.89 -7.70 -3.74
C GLU A 13 0.55 -8.15 -3.16
N ARG A 14 0.59 -8.87 -2.04
CA ARG A 14 -0.62 -9.33 -1.31
C ARG A 14 -1.47 -8.17 -0.79
N VAL A 15 -0.85 -7.10 -0.29
CA VAL A 15 -1.60 -5.92 0.18
C VAL A 15 -2.16 -5.13 -1.01
N CYS A 16 -1.43 -5.07 -2.12
CA CYS A 16 -1.94 -4.47 -3.36
C CYS A 16 -3.12 -5.24 -3.94
N GLU A 17 -3.05 -6.57 -3.98
CA GLU A 17 -4.15 -7.42 -4.46
C GLU A 17 -5.39 -7.29 -3.57
N ALA A 18 -5.20 -7.28 -2.25
CA ALA A 18 -6.29 -7.04 -1.31
C ALA A 18 -6.94 -5.65 -1.51
N HIS A 19 -6.14 -4.62 -1.79
CA HIS A 19 -6.66 -3.28 -2.10
C HIS A 19 -7.50 -3.27 -3.39
N ARG A 20 -7.05 -3.93 -4.45
CA ARG A 20 -7.83 -4.05 -5.71
C ARG A 20 -9.18 -4.70 -5.48
N LEU A 21 -9.22 -5.76 -4.67
CA LEU A 21 -10.47 -6.46 -4.34
C LEU A 21 -11.42 -5.55 -3.53
N ILE A 22 -10.88 -4.74 -2.62
CA ILE A 22 -11.64 -3.72 -1.89
C ILE A 22 -12.14 -2.62 -2.83
N GLU A 23 -11.34 -2.19 -3.80
CA GLU A 23 -11.75 -1.19 -4.79
C GLU A 23 -12.89 -1.71 -5.69
N GLU A 24 -12.82 -2.98 -6.09
CA GLU A 24 -13.81 -3.61 -6.97
C GLU A 24 -15.15 -3.87 -6.25
N TYR A 25 -15.10 -4.31 -4.98
CA TYR A 25 -16.27 -4.79 -4.25
C TYR A 25 -16.56 -4.05 -2.93
N GLY A 26 -15.97 -2.88 -2.69
CA GLY A 26 -15.99 -2.20 -1.38
C GLY A 26 -17.38 -1.88 -0.82
N HIS A 27 -18.40 -1.86 -1.67
CA HIS A 27 -19.81 -1.70 -1.29
C HIS A 27 -20.40 -2.96 -0.63
N ASP A 28 -19.84 -4.15 -0.89
CA ASP A 28 -20.26 -5.43 -0.32
C ASP A 28 -19.12 -6.04 0.52
N ARG A 29 -19.17 -5.77 1.83
CA ARG A 29 -18.19 -6.31 2.78
C ARG A 29 -18.16 -7.83 2.82
N GLY A 30 -19.30 -8.50 2.60
CA GLY A 30 -19.38 -9.96 2.62
C GLY A 30 -18.62 -10.57 1.45
N ARG A 31 -18.82 -10.00 0.26
CA ARG A 31 -18.09 -10.37 -0.96
C ARG A 31 -16.61 -10.07 -0.85
N VAL A 32 -16.22 -8.92 -0.30
CA VAL A 32 -14.82 -8.58 -0.05
C VAL A 32 -14.18 -9.57 0.91
N SER A 33 -14.80 -9.81 2.07
CA SER A 33 -14.25 -10.73 3.07
C SER A 33 -14.11 -12.16 2.53
N SER A 34 -15.10 -12.63 1.77
CA SER A 34 -15.05 -13.96 1.14
C SER A 34 -13.97 -14.03 0.06
N GLY A 35 -13.84 -12.99 -0.77
CA GLY A 35 -12.81 -12.91 -1.81
C GLY A 35 -11.39 -12.86 -1.24
N LEU A 36 -11.19 -12.12 -0.15
CA LEU A 36 -9.91 -12.10 0.58
C LEU A 36 -9.57 -13.49 1.13
N ALA A 37 -10.53 -14.16 1.78
CA ALA A 37 -10.33 -15.48 2.36
C ALA A 37 -10.02 -16.55 1.30
N GLN A 38 -10.77 -16.57 0.19
CA GLN A 38 -10.56 -17.54 -0.90
C GLN A 38 -9.17 -17.44 -1.54
N ARG A 39 -8.63 -16.21 -1.63
CA ARG A 39 -7.30 -15.96 -2.20
C ARG A 39 -6.19 -16.06 -1.16
N GLY A 40 -6.53 -16.40 0.09
CA GLY A 40 -5.59 -16.44 1.21
C GLY A 40 -4.93 -15.09 1.47
N LEU A 41 -5.62 -13.97 1.20
CA LEU A 41 -5.15 -12.60 1.40
C LEU A 41 -5.41 -12.12 2.83
N PRO A 42 -4.72 -11.07 3.29
CA PRO A 42 -4.96 -10.49 4.61
C PRO A 42 -6.43 -10.05 4.75
N SER A 43 -7.02 -10.34 5.90
CA SER A 43 -8.37 -9.91 6.25
C SER A 43 -8.47 -8.39 6.37
N LEU A 44 -9.70 -7.86 6.32
CA LEU A 44 -9.96 -6.41 6.51
C LEU A 44 -9.37 -5.89 7.83
N ARG A 45 -9.40 -6.70 8.90
CA ARG A 45 -8.84 -6.32 10.20
C ARG A 45 -7.32 -6.24 10.17
N GLU A 46 -6.67 -7.21 9.52
CA GLU A 46 -5.21 -7.21 9.34
C GLU A 46 -4.75 -6.06 8.46
N LEU A 47 -5.48 -5.78 7.37
CA LEU A 47 -5.22 -4.62 6.51
C LEU A 47 -5.35 -3.30 7.27
N GLY A 48 -6.38 -3.15 8.10
CA GLY A 48 -6.55 -1.98 8.96
C GLY A 48 -5.41 -1.83 9.97
N SER A 49 -4.98 -2.92 10.59
CA SER A 49 -3.82 -2.91 11.50
C SER A 49 -2.51 -2.52 10.78
N LEU A 50 -2.29 -3.07 9.59
CA LEU A 50 -1.15 -2.73 8.74
C LEU A 50 -1.16 -1.25 8.35
N GLN A 51 -2.32 -0.71 7.95
CA GLN A 51 -2.46 0.72 7.64
C GLN A 51 -2.10 1.58 8.85
N VAL A 52 -2.70 1.35 10.01
CA VAL A 52 -2.43 2.16 11.21
C VAL A 52 -0.94 2.13 11.57
N ARG A 53 -0.31 0.96 11.50
CA ARG A 53 1.11 0.79 11.85
C ARG A 53 2.08 1.44 10.87
N HIS A 54 1.77 1.42 9.57
CA HIS A 54 2.77 1.67 8.53
C HIS A 54 2.46 2.85 7.60
N THR A 55 1.30 3.52 7.75
CA THR A 55 0.94 4.65 6.86
C THR A 55 1.91 5.83 7.02
N LEU A 56 2.32 6.15 8.25
CA LEU A 56 3.25 7.27 8.48
C LEU A 56 4.64 7.01 7.87
N SER A 57 5.21 5.81 8.07
CA SER A 57 6.50 5.45 7.48
C SER A 57 6.44 5.42 5.95
N TRP A 58 5.34 4.93 5.39
CA TRP A 58 5.08 4.91 3.96
C TRP A 58 5.03 6.32 3.35
N TRP A 59 4.32 7.22 4.01
CA TRP A 59 4.22 8.61 3.60
C TRP A 59 5.59 9.31 3.64
N TRP A 60 6.36 9.10 4.70
CA TRP A 60 7.70 9.67 4.83
C TRP A 60 8.66 9.21 3.72
N LEU A 61 8.64 7.92 3.38
CA LEU A 61 9.45 7.36 2.30
C LEU A 61 9.10 8.01 0.96
N HIS A 62 7.82 8.12 0.64
CA HIS A 62 7.35 8.75 -0.60
C HIS A 62 7.66 10.25 -0.66
N ARG A 63 7.46 10.97 0.44
CA ARG A 63 7.81 12.40 0.54
C ARG A 63 9.30 12.62 0.29
N ARG A 64 10.15 11.77 0.86
CA ARG A 64 11.61 11.85 0.68
C ARG A 64 12.03 11.49 -0.75
N ARG A 65 11.44 10.45 -1.35
CA ARG A 65 11.65 10.12 -2.77
C ARG A 65 11.29 11.30 -3.67
N ASN A 66 10.10 11.86 -3.50
CA ASN A 66 9.63 12.98 -4.32
C ASN A 66 10.54 14.20 -4.14
N ARG A 67 10.94 14.55 -2.92
CA ARG A 67 11.88 15.66 -2.68
C ARG A 67 13.22 15.47 -3.41
N LEU A 68 13.75 14.25 -3.47
CA LEU A 68 14.97 13.95 -4.23
C LEU A 68 14.75 14.09 -5.73
N ALA A 69 13.64 13.56 -6.26
CA ALA A 69 13.27 13.69 -7.67
C ALA A 69 13.14 15.16 -8.08
N TRP A 70 12.50 16.00 -7.25
CA TRP A 70 12.40 17.45 -7.46
C TRP A 70 13.76 18.15 -7.49
N ARG A 71 14.70 17.76 -6.61
CA ARG A 71 16.06 18.32 -6.62
C ARG A 71 16.83 17.93 -7.88
N LEU A 72 16.72 16.67 -8.30
CA LEU A 72 17.33 16.19 -9.54
C LEU A 72 16.76 16.91 -10.77
N ALA A 73 15.44 17.10 -10.82
CA ALA A 73 14.79 17.83 -11.91
C ALA A 73 15.22 19.31 -11.95
N ARG A 74 15.48 19.92 -10.80
CA ARG A 74 15.99 21.30 -10.71
C ARG A 74 17.43 21.42 -11.19
N LEU A 75 18.30 20.44 -10.89
CA LEU A 75 19.70 20.44 -11.32
C LEU A 75 19.89 20.10 -12.81
N ARG A 76 18.88 19.50 -13.44
CA ARG A 76 18.85 19.18 -14.88
C ARG A 76 18.24 20.30 -15.74
N ARG A 77 17.77 21.38 -15.14
CA ARG A 77 17.42 22.64 -15.81
C ARG A 77 18.59 23.60 -15.71
#